data_AF-A0A5C8QB49-F1
#
_entry.id   AF-A0A5C8QB49-F1
#
_cell.length_a   1.000
_cell.length_b   1.000
_cell.length_c   1.000
_cell.angle_alpha   90.00
_cell.angle_beta   90.00
_cell.angle_gamma   90.00
#
_symmetry.space_group_name_H-M   'P 1'
#
loop_
_entity.id
_entity.type
_entity.pdbx_description
1 polymer ?
#
loop_
_entity_poly.entity_id
_entity_poly.type
_entity_poly.pdbx_seq_one_letter_code
_entity_poly.pdbx_strand_id
1 'polypeptide(L)'
;MDKEIQALMSGTVGFFWPISENGKFDEEPERGFVSRIESGKLAIRTLNENLHDKLTFHSDKIKPHAIACLFPEGSAVILGVTRHGGTTNIGGRRASAYEYVARTAISRFPIEQLNGKGVNVRVKELRAHFPGVSQWAGLKVSEVKSERKPDGRSRTATVHLSSPQEIVADLGSLSLVIGGHWEVDENDDRPLIYAPVSIGVTAKRARDVSEMLKILARVQDLVNVAYDAFMAVDGGRAVLGAEVNPAQFPSFWNDVLMEGPARRTEGKGGKGRPLFTLADLNGARGVSRWVSLYDVYPSAFDAVVTPYRFGGMTWQSYMRDTAVGMERLIAACKKKGRPAWTKEKPQSYALARRVGSPFADFVGDERVWADLFWGVYNGIKHQASYDPDPRDLATLALSGNLLLTAYLLHRCGMPKAALHRLFNRRVGYQLRDRVRELVQNPPKNLKPSSSY
;
A
#
# COMPACT_ATOMS: atom_id res chain seq x y z
N MET A 1 4.89 16.31 -9.69
CA MET A 1 4.61 16.45 -8.24
C MET A 1 4.57 17.93 -7.92
N ASP A 2 3.60 18.37 -7.12
CA ASP A 2 3.37 19.79 -6.77
C ASP A 2 4.59 20.43 -6.08
N LYS A 3 4.85 21.72 -6.39
CA LYS A 3 6.04 22.46 -5.93
C LYS A 3 6.10 22.57 -4.40
N GLU A 4 4.96 22.71 -3.73
CA GLU A 4 4.88 22.84 -2.28
C GLU A 4 5.29 21.54 -1.59
N ILE A 5 4.79 20.40 -2.09
CA ILE A 5 5.16 19.08 -1.59
C ILE A 5 6.66 18.82 -1.83
N GLN A 6 7.18 19.20 -3.00
CA GLN A 6 8.60 19.04 -3.30
C GLN A 6 9.48 19.85 -2.34
N ALA A 7 9.11 21.09 -2.01
CA ALA A 7 9.83 21.91 -1.03
C ALA A 7 9.87 21.26 0.36
N LEU A 8 8.75 20.69 0.82
CA LEU A 8 8.70 19.94 2.09
C LEU A 8 9.62 18.71 2.09
N MET A 9 9.73 18.01 0.95
CA MET A 9 10.58 16.83 0.84
C MET A 9 12.07 17.19 0.75
N SER A 10 12.42 18.24 0.00
CA SER A 10 13.80 18.67 -0.19
C SER A 10 14.39 19.36 1.04
N GLY A 11 13.53 19.93 1.88
CA GLY A 11 13.94 20.72 3.03
C GLY A 11 13.50 22.17 2.88
N THR A 12 12.70 22.68 3.81
CA THR A 12 12.33 24.09 3.86
C THR A 12 12.15 24.57 5.29
N VAL A 13 12.37 25.87 5.52
CA VAL A 13 12.11 26.55 6.79
C VAL A 13 10.69 27.12 6.80
N GLY A 14 10.08 27.20 7.97
CA GLY A 14 8.73 27.72 8.05
C GLY A 14 8.22 27.94 9.46
N PHE A 15 6.94 28.29 9.52
CA PHE A 15 6.14 28.43 10.72
C PHE A 15 5.24 27.20 10.86
N PHE A 16 5.14 26.65 12.07
CA PHE A 16 4.46 25.40 12.34
C PHE A 16 3.48 25.58 13.51
N TRP A 17 2.24 25.16 13.30
CA TRP A 17 1.19 25.15 14.32
C TRP A 17 0.83 23.70 14.64
N PRO A 18 1.31 23.14 15.78
CA PRO A 18 0.84 21.86 16.27
C PRO A 18 -0.66 21.94 16.61
N ILE A 19 -1.46 21.06 16.00
CA ILE A 19 -2.91 20.98 16.18
C ILE A 19 -3.24 19.73 16.99
N SER A 20 -3.96 19.89 18.08
CA SER A 20 -4.48 18.79 18.91
C SER A 20 -5.63 18.04 18.23
N GLU A 21 -6.05 16.92 18.80
CA GLU A 21 -7.15 16.11 18.25
C GLU A 21 -8.50 16.85 18.19
N ASN A 22 -8.75 17.79 19.12
CA ASN A 22 -9.93 18.64 19.12
C ASN A 22 -9.78 19.90 18.24
N GLY A 23 -8.72 19.99 17.44
CA GLY A 23 -8.49 21.09 16.50
C GLY A 23 -7.97 22.37 17.14
N LYS A 24 -7.56 22.35 18.42
CA LYS A 24 -6.95 23.49 19.10
C LYS A 24 -5.46 23.60 18.75
N PHE A 25 -4.94 24.82 18.78
CA PHE A 25 -3.55 25.14 18.49
C PHE A 25 -3.21 26.45 19.21
N ASP A 26 -1.92 26.71 19.42
CA ASP A 26 -1.43 27.98 19.96
C ASP A 26 -1.41 29.04 18.85
N GLU A 27 -1.80 30.29 19.13
CA GLU A 27 -1.84 31.34 18.09
C GLU A 27 -0.45 31.66 17.54
N GLU A 28 0.57 31.62 18.40
CA GLU A 28 1.97 31.81 17.99
C GLU A 28 2.53 30.54 17.35
N PRO A 29 3.01 30.61 16.08
CA PRO A 29 3.66 29.47 15.46
C PRO A 29 5.02 29.17 16.08
N GLU A 30 5.39 27.89 16.05
CA GLU A 30 6.75 27.46 16.27
C GLU A 30 7.58 27.67 14.98
N ARG A 31 8.78 28.24 15.09
CA ARG A 31 9.71 28.36 13.95
C ARG A 31 10.50 27.08 13.79
N GLY A 32 10.70 26.60 12.56
CA GLY A 32 11.39 25.33 12.37
C GLY A 32 11.84 25.02 10.96
N PHE A 33 12.22 23.77 10.77
CA PHE A 33 12.64 23.18 9.52
C PHE A 33 11.97 21.83 9.32
N VAL A 34 11.53 21.55 8.10
CA VAL A 34 10.95 20.27 7.70
C VAL A 34 11.76 19.69 6.55
N SER A 35 12.06 18.40 6.60
CA SER A 35 12.70 17.68 5.49
C SER A 35 12.36 16.19 5.51
N ARG A 36 12.62 15.52 4.39
CA ARG A 36 12.56 14.05 4.33
C ARG A 36 13.81 13.42 4.96
N ILE A 37 13.61 12.39 5.80
CA ILE A 37 14.69 11.59 6.40
C ILE A 37 14.92 10.29 5.61
N GLU A 38 16.04 9.60 5.85
CA GLU A 38 16.42 8.35 5.14
C GLU A 38 15.33 7.28 5.13
N SER A 39 14.49 7.23 6.18
CA SER A 39 13.34 6.30 6.23
C SER A 39 12.18 6.64 5.29
N GLY A 40 12.29 7.72 4.50
CA GLY A 40 11.26 8.24 3.60
C GLY A 40 10.22 9.14 4.26
N LYS A 41 10.20 9.23 5.60
CA LYS A 41 9.25 10.06 6.36
C LYS A 41 9.64 11.53 6.39
N LEU A 42 8.68 12.40 6.75
CA LEU A 42 8.95 13.80 7.06
C LEU A 42 9.40 13.94 8.52
N ALA A 43 10.51 14.64 8.73
CA ALA A 43 10.93 15.10 10.05
C ALA A 43 10.74 16.62 10.14
N ILE A 44 10.11 17.07 11.21
CA ILE A 44 9.92 18.49 11.51
C ILE A 44 10.66 18.78 12.79
N ARG A 45 11.49 19.82 12.78
CA ARG A 45 12.23 20.29 13.94
C ARG A 45 11.90 21.74 14.20
N THR A 46 11.30 22.03 15.34
CA THR A 46 10.91 23.38 15.73
C THR A 46 11.70 23.84 16.94
N LEU A 47 11.92 25.15 17.06
CA LEU A 47 12.57 25.76 18.21
C LEU A 47 11.60 25.79 19.39
N ASN A 48 12.08 25.36 20.56
CA ASN A 48 11.35 25.50 21.81
C ASN A 48 11.76 26.81 22.48
N GLU A 49 11.10 27.92 22.10
CA GLU A 49 11.41 29.27 22.57
C GLU A 49 10.82 29.57 23.97
N ASN A 50 9.78 28.84 24.41
CA ASN A 50 9.16 28.99 25.73
C ASN A 50 9.71 28.00 26.77
N LEU A 51 10.88 28.33 27.33
CA LEU A 51 11.54 27.54 28.39
C LEU A 51 10.81 27.60 29.75
N HIS A 52 10.10 28.69 30.03
CA HIS A 52 9.46 28.94 31.32
C HIS A 52 8.28 28.00 31.63
N ASP A 53 7.51 27.59 30.62
CA ASP A 53 6.38 26.66 30.79
C ASP A 53 6.80 25.24 31.22
N LYS A 54 8.07 24.87 31.01
CA LYS A 54 8.59 23.52 31.33
C LYS A 54 9.25 23.41 32.70
N LEU A 55 9.60 24.52 33.35
CA LEU A 55 10.14 24.49 34.71
C LEU A 55 9.06 24.19 35.76
N THR A 56 7.80 24.43 35.42
CA THR A 56 6.64 24.27 36.32
C THR A 56 5.74 23.07 35.98
N PHE A 57 5.81 22.53 34.76
CA PHE A 57 4.99 21.39 34.34
C PHE A 57 5.81 20.31 33.64
N HIS A 58 5.75 19.08 34.17
CA HIS A 58 5.97 17.85 33.39
C HIS A 58 4.85 17.73 32.35
N SER A 59 4.81 18.63 31.37
CA SER A 59 3.93 18.42 30.23
C SER A 59 4.58 17.36 29.34
N ASP A 60 4.14 16.12 29.53
CA ASP A 60 3.92 15.22 28.41
C ASP A 60 3.05 15.98 27.41
N LYS A 61 3.66 16.83 26.56
CA LYS A 61 2.95 17.52 25.48
C LYS A 61 2.36 16.41 24.62
N ILE A 62 1.04 16.28 24.71
CA ILE A 62 0.25 15.31 23.97
C ILE A 62 0.66 15.44 22.51
N LYS A 63 1.09 14.32 21.94
CA LYS A 63 1.48 14.23 20.54
C LYS A 63 0.43 14.93 19.66
N PRO A 64 0.80 15.91 18.84
CA PRO A 64 -0.17 16.62 18.01
C PRO A 64 -0.80 15.65 17.01
N HIS A 65 -2.06 15.91 16.69
CA HIS A 65 -2.82 15.17 15.70
C HIS A 65 -2.37 15.56 14.28
N ALA A 66 -2.16 16.86 14.08
CA ALA A 66 -1.72 17.45 12.82
C ALA A 66 -0.75 18.61 13.08
N ILE A 67 -0.02 19.04 12.06
CA ILE A 67 0.80 20.25 12.11
C ILE A 67 0.49 21.05 10.85
N ALA A 68 -0.14 22.21 10.98
CA ALA A 68 -0.25 23.14 9.87
C ALA A 68 1.08 23.88 9.71
N CYS A 69 1.48 24.18 8.47
CA CYS A 69 2.70 24.91 8.20
C CYS A 69 2.57 25.93 7.07
N LEU A 70 3.36 26.99 7.19
CA LEU A 70 3.52 28.04 6.21
C LEU A 70 5.01 28.22 5.91
N PHE A 71 5.38 28.21 4.64
CA PHE A 71 6.77 28.23 4.15
C PHE A 71 6.83 29.02 2.82
N PRO A 72 8.02 29.38 2.30
CA PRO A 72 8.15 30.28 1.15
C PRO A 72 7.36 29.85 -0.10
N GLU A 73 7.29 28.55 -0.36
CA GLU A 73 6.60 28.01 -1.54
C GLU A 73 5.08 27.86 -1.36
N GLY A 74 4.55 27.98 -0.14
CA GLY A 74 3.12 27.87 0.14
C GLY A 74 2.78 27.39 1.55
N SER A 75 1.68 26.65 1.68
CA SER A 75 1.19 26.16 2.96
C SER A 75 0.83 24.68 2.88
N ALA A 76 0.87 23.98 4.00
CA ALA A 76 0.47 22.59 4.04
C ALA A 76 -0.07 22.18 5.41
N VAL A 77 -0.71 21.02 5.46
CA VAL A 77 -0.99 20.30 6.70
C VAL A 77 -0.27 18.96 6.67
N ILE A 78 0.47 18.70 7.73
CA ILE A 78 1.23 17.48 7.95
C ILE A 78 0.45 16.60 8.93
N LEU A 79 0.19 15.36 8.52
CA LEU A 79 -0.70 14.43 9.20
C LEU A 79 -0.02 13.09 9.48
N GLY A 80 -0.61 12.32 10.39
CA GLY A 80 -0.08 11.02 10.78
C GLY A 80 1.28 11.16 11.48
N VAL A 81 1.39 12.11 12.40
CA VAL A 81 2.53 12.20 13.31
C VAL A 81 2.68 10.84 13.99
N THR A 82 3.89 10.29 14.04
CA THR A 82 4.19 8.95 14.58
C THR A 82 5.13 9.02 15.76
N ARG A 83 6.08 9.95 15.74
CA ARG A 83 7.01 10.23 16.83
C ARG A 83 6.91 11.69 17.22
N HIS A 84 6.97 11.95 18.51
CA HIS A 84 7.14 13.25 19.12
C HIS A 84 8.22 13.12 20.18
N GLY A 85 9.14 14.07 20.22
CA GLY A 85 10.17 14.19 21.24
C GLY A 85 10.73 15.59 21.26
N GLY A 86 11.74 15.81 22.08
CA GLY A 86 12.44 17.08 22.09
C GLY A 86 13.67 17.04 22.98
N THR A 87 14.54 18.01 22.78
CA THR A 87 15.66 18.28 23.68
C THR A 87 15.40 19.60 24.39
N THR A 88 15.47 19.57 25.72
CA THR A 88 15.44 20.78 26.54
C THR A 88 16.84 21.02 27.06
N ASN A 89 17.49 22.08 26.59
CA ASN A 89 18.81 22.50 27.03
C ASN A 89 18.65 23.78 27.87
N ILE A 90 19.10 23.75 29.12
CA ILE A 90 19.12 24.91 30.02
C ILE A 90 20.58 25.34 30.20
N GLY A 91 20.91 26.60 29.88
CA GLY A 91 22.24 27.17 30.12
C GLY A 91 23.38 26.65 29.22
N GLY A 92 23.08 25.99 28.10
CA GLY A 92 24.07 25.42 27.17
C GLY A 92 24.15 26.12 25.81
N ARG A 93 25.15 25.78 24.98
CA ARG A 93 25.37 26.32 23.62
C ARG A 93 24.38 25.82 22.55
N ARG A 94 23.46 24.92 22.88
CA ARG A 94 22.50 24.30 21.94
C ARG A 94 21.09 24.76 22.25
N ALA A 95 20.34 25.17 21.23
CA ALA A 95 18.94 25.52 21.36
C ALA A 95 18.11 24.29 21.79
N SER A 96 17.02 24.54 22.51
CA SER A 96 16.00 23.52 22.78
C SER A 96 15.13 23.35 21.53
N ALA A 97 14.76 22.12 21.19
CA ALA A 97 13.97 21.83 20.00
C ALA A 97 12.95 20.72 20.22
N TYR A 98 11.82 20.80 19.52
CA TYR A 98 10.90 19.67 19.36
C TYR A 98 11.20 18.95 18.05
N GLU A 99 10.99 17.64 18.04
CA GLU A 99 11.13 16.79 16.86
C GLU A 99 9.85 15.98 16.65
N TYR A 100 9.28 16.10 15.46
CA TYR A 100 8.13 15.36 15.00
C TYR A 100 8.51 14.51 13.80
N VAL A 101 7.95 13.31 13.70
CA VAL A 101 8.07 12.48 12.50
C VAL A 101 6.69 12.15 11.98
N ALA A 102 6.39 12.49 10.74
CA ALA A 102 5.08 12.35 10.14
C ALA A 102 5.14 11.60 8.80
N ARG A 103 3.96 11.18 8.33
CA ARG A 103 3.81 10.25 7.20
C ARG A 103 3.12 10.87 5.99
N THR A 104 2.39 11.96 6.17
CA THR A 104 1.52 12.52 5.14
C THR A 104 1.64 14.03 5.12
N ALA A 105 1.64 14.62 3.93
CA ALA A 105 1.51 16.06 3.73
C ALA A 105 0.40 16.34 2.70
N ILE A 106 -0.41 17.36 2.95
CA ILE A 106 -1.42 17.87 2.02
C ILE A 106 -1.11 19.36 1.81
N SER A 107 -0.88 19.75 0.56
CA SER A 107 -0.51 21.12 0.19
C SER A 107 -1.70 22.09 0.25
N ARG A 108 -1.46 23.38 0.01
CA ARG A 108 -2.46 24.47 -0.05
C ARG A 108 -3.44 24.47 1.11
N PHE A 109 -2.92 24.25 2.32
CA PHE A 109 -3.75 24.33 3.52
C PHE A 109 -4.18 25.80 3.77
N PRO A 110 -5.47 26.10 3.96
CA PRO A 110 -5.93 27.48 4.12
C PRO A 110 -5.56 28.01 5.52
N ILE A 111 -4.34 28.53 5.66
CA ILE A 111 -3.78 29.04 6.93
C ILE A 111 -4.63 30.18 7.50
N GLU A 112 -5.36 30.91 6.66
CA GLU A 112 -6.27 31.98 7.07
C GLU A 112 -7.43 31.46 7.93
N GLN A 113 -7.71 30.15 7.90
CA GLN A 113 -8.71 29.51 8.74
C GLN A 113 -8.21 29.21 10.17
N LEU A 114 -6.93 29.43 10.46
CA LEU A 114 -6.37 29.38 11.82
C LEU A 114 -6.82 30.61 12.63
N ASN A 115 -8.11 30.71 12.98
CA ASN A 115 -8.72 31.90 13.61
C ASN A 115 -9.19 31.69 15.07
N GLY A 116 -8.52 30.80 15.81
CA GLY A 116 -8.80 30.54 17.24
C GLY A 116 -10.07 29.71 17.54
N LYS A 117 -10.97 29.48 16.56
CA LYS A 117 -12.21 28.70 16.75
C LYS A 117 -12.04 27.19 16.55
N GLY A 118 -10.81 26.74 16.34
CA GLY A 118 -10.46 25.35 16.06
C GLY A 118 -10.54 25.01 14.57
N VAL A 119 -9.71 24.05 14.16
CA VAL A 119 -9.43 23.77 12.74
C VAL A 119 -9.76 22.33 12.41
N ASN A 120 -10.45 22.12 11.28
CA ASN A 120 -10.83 20.79 10.83
C ASN A 120 -9.88 20.27 9.75
N VAL A 121 -8.98 19.38 10.16
CA VAL A 121 -8.00 18.73 9.27
C VAL A 121 -8.51 17.40 8.69
N ARG A 122 -9.80 17.08 8.85
CA ARG A 122 -10.38 15.84 8.32
C ARG A 122 -10.56 15.91 6.82
N VAL A 123 -10.46 14.75 6.18
CA VAL A 123 -10.46 14.58 4.73
C VAL A 123 -11.80 14.07 4.26
N LYS A 124 -12.38 14.71 3.24
CA LYS A 124 -13.60 14.27 2.57
C LYS A 124 -13.29 13.37 1.37
N GLU A 125 -12.19 13.63 0.68
CA GLU A 125 -11.76 12.84 -0.47
C GLU A 125 -10.24 12.70 -0.51
N LEU A 126 -9.76 11.52 -0.89
CA LEU A 126 -8.33 11.26 -1.08
C LEU A 126 -8.16 10.40 -2.33
N ARG A 127 -7.38 10.85 -3.31
CA ARG A 127 -7.13 10.18 -4.59
C ARG A 127 -5.65 10.01 -4.86
N ALA A 128 -5.18 8.77 -4.94
CA ALA A 128 -3.81 8.44 -5.30
C ALA A 128 -3.68 8.20 -6.81
N HIS A 129 -2.57 8.62 -7.39
CA HIS A 129 -2.27 8.46 -8.80
C HIS A 129 -1.31 7.29 -9.03
N PHE A 130 -1.77 6.30 -9.80
CA PHE A 130 -1.04 5.07 -10.09
C PHE A 130 -0.55 5.11 -11.54
N PRO A 131 0.74 5.43 -11.78
CA PRO A 131 1.32 5.35 -13.11
C PRO A 131 1.44 3.88 -13.55
N GLY A 132 1.28 3.62 -14.84
CA GLY A 132 1.51 2.30 -15.44
C GLY A 132 0.43 1.24 -15.16
N VAL A 133 -0.63 1.53 -14.38
CA VAL A 133 -1.64 0.52 -14.02
C VAL A 133 -2.87 0.50 -14.93
N SER A 134 -2.90 1.27 -16.02
CA SER A 134 -4.04 1.41 -16.92
C SER A 134 -4.53 0.08 -17.51
N GLN A 135 -3.61 -0.86 -17.80
CA GLN A 135 -3.96 -2.20 -18.28
C GLN A 135 -4.70 -3.03 -17.23
N TRP A 136 -4.36 -2.87 -15.95
CA TRP A 136 -5.04 -3.55 -14.85
C TRP A 136 -6.44 -2.97 -14.66
N ALA A 137 -6.56 -1.63 -14.65
CA ALA A 137 -7.84 -0.95 -14.46
C ALA A 137 -8.79 -1.14 -15.67
N GLY A 138 -8.24 -1.42 -16.86
CA GLY A 138 -9.02 -1.46 -18.10
C GLY A 138 -9.42 -0.06 -18.59
N LEU A 139 -8.72 0.98 -18.13
CA LEU A 139 -9.00 2.38 -18.46
C LEU A 139 -8.04 2.88 -19.53
N LYS A 140 -8.59 3.55 -20.55
CA LYS A 140 -7.81 4.25 -21.58
C LYS A 140 -7.81 5.74 -21.28
N VAL A 141 -6.83 6.21 -20.51
CA VAL A 141 -6.70 7.63 -20.17
C VAL A 141 -6.02 8.42 -21.29
N SER A 142 -5.05 7.79 -21.98
CA SER A 142 -4.38 8.36 -23.14
C SER A 142 -4.31 7.36 -24.30
N GLU A 143 -4.46 7.86 -25.52
CA GLU A 143 -4.26 7.13 -26.76
C GLU A 143 -3.37 7.95 -27.69
N VAL A 144 -2.29 7.35 -28.18
CA VAL A 144 -1.35 8.00 -29.12
C VAL A 144 -1.53 7.38 -30.50
N LYS A 145 -1.90 8.21 -31.47
CA LYS A 145 -1.90 7.84 -32.90
C LYS A 145 -0.75 8.55 -33.58
N SER A 146 0.08 7.80 -34.30
CA SER A 146 1.23 8.34 -35.01
C SER A 146 1.18 7.98 -36.48
N GLU A 147 1.41 8.96 -37.34
CA GLU A 147 1.57 8.75 -38.78
C GLU A 147 3.05 8.78 -39.13
N ARG A 148 3.46 7.96 -40.10
CA ARG A 148 4.83 7.91 -40.58
C ARG A 148 4.89 8.31 -42.05
N LYS A 149 6.01 8.93 -42.43
CA LYS A 149 6.38 9.20 -43.82
C LYS A 149 6.80 7.88 -44.50
N PRO A 150 6.85 7.85 -45.85
CA PRO A 150 7.34 6.68 -46.60
C PRO A 150 8.76 6.24 -46.23
N ASP A 151 9.60 7.17 -45.77
CA ASP A 151 10.98 6.90 -45.32
C ASP A 151 11.06 6.36 -43.87
N GLY A 152 9.93 6.09 -43.23
CA GLY A 152 9.84 5.54 -41.88
C GLY A 152 9.91 6.57 -40.75
N ARG A 153 10.17 7.86 -41.04
CA ARG A 153 10.18 8.92 -40.01
C ARG A 153 8.77 9.30 -39.57
N SER A 154 8.58 9.64 -38.30
CA SER A 154 7.30 10.16 -37.80
C SER A 154 6.93 11.46 -38.51
N ARG A 155 5.69 11.59 -38.97
CA ARG A 155 5.12 12.78 -39.61
C ARG A 155 4.33 13.60 -38.62
N THR A 156 3.38 12.96 -37.94
CA THR A 156 2.46 13.56 -36.98
C THR A 156 2.23 12.58 -35.83
N ALA A 157 1.94 13.12 -34.65
CA ALA A 157 1.44 12.35 -33.52
C ALA A 157 0.28 13.13 -32.90
N THR A 158 -0.83 12.46 -32.64
CA THR A 158 -1.98 13.01 -31.94
C THR A 158 -2.18 12.22 -30.66
N VAL A 159 -2.24 12.93 -29.53
CA VAL A 159 -2.55 12.33 -28.23
C VAL A 159 -3.98 12.69 -27.88
N HIS A 160 -4.83 11.68 -27.72
CA HIS A 160 -6.18 11.83 -27.23
C HIS A 160 -6.21 11.53 -25.73
N LEU A 161 -6.53 12.54 -24.92
CA LEU A 161 -6.70 12.42 -23.47
C LEU A 161 -8.18 12.37 -23.15
N SER A 162 -8.57 11.43 -22.29
CA SER A 162 -9.96 11.27 -21.88
C SER A 162 -10.06 10.98 -20.39
N SER A 163 -11.12 11.52 -19.77
CA SER A 163 -11.51 11.20 -18.40
C SER A 163 -12.65 10.18 -18.47
N PRO A 164 -12.34 8.85 -18.52
CA PRO A 164 -13.38 7.83 -18.60
C PRO A 164 -14.31 7.89 -17.38
N GLN A 165 -15.54 7.39 -17.56
CA GLN A 165 -16.50 7.31 -16.47
C GLN A 165 -15.90 6.56 -15.28
N GLU A 166 -16.05 7.15 -14.10
CA GLU A 166 -15.52 6.56 -12.87
C GLU A 166 -16.25 5.27 -12.51
N ILE A 167 -15.47 4.28 -12.12
CA ILE A 167 -15.94 3.02 -11.57
C ILE A 167 -16.05 3.21 -10.06
N VAL A 168 -17.26 3.12 -9.52
CA VAL A 168 -17.53 3.35 -8.09
C VAL A 168 -17.93 2.06 -7.39
N ALA A 169 -17.40 1.85 -6.18
CA ALA A 169 -17.80 0.76 -5.29
C ALA A 169 -18.20 1.30 -3.92
N ASP A 170 -19.29 0.77 -3.37
CA ASP A 170 -19.71 1.10 -2.01
C ASP A 170 -18.84 0.38 -0.95
N LEU A 171 -18.48 1.13 0.09
CA LEU A 171 -17.80 0.69 1.31
C LEU A 171 -18.62 1.11 2.55
N GLY A 172 -19.92 1.34 2.40
CA GLY A 172 -20.86 1.74 3.44
C GLY A 172 -20.87 3.25 3.67
N SER A 173 -20.03 3.75 4.58
CA SER A 173 -19.93 5.20 4.85
C SER A 173 -18.93 5.92 3.94
N LEU A 174 -18.20 5.14 3.14
CA LEU A 174 -17.18 5.55 2.20
C LEU A 174 -17.50 4.96 0.82
N SER A 175 -16.93 5.55 -0.22
CA SER A 175 -17.02 5.06 -1.59
C SER A 175 -15.62 4.99 -2.18
N LEU A 176 -15.29 3.85 -2.80
CA LEU A 176 -14.09 3.68 -3.60
C LEU A 176 -14.37 4.16 -5.01
N VAL A 177 -13.45 4.93 -5.58
CA VAL A 177 -13.53 5.49 -6.92
C VAL A 177 -12.29 5.08 -7.71
N ILE A 178 -12.47 4.57 -8.93
CA ILE A 178 -11.39 4.25 -9.86
C ILE A 178 -11.69 4.98 -11.18
N GLY A 179 -10.80 5.87 -11.60
CA GLY A 179 -10.99 6.70 -12.79
C GLY A 179 -9.68 7.05 -13.48
N GLY A 180 -9.77 7.87 -14.53
CA GLY A 180 -8.60 8.46 -15.16
C GLY A 180 -8.28 9.82 -14.54
N HIS A 181 -7.00 10.17 -14.50
CA HIS A 181 -6.54 11.52 -14.25
C HIS A 181 -5.54 11.91 -15.33
N TRP A 182 -5.59 13.15 -15.79
CA TRP A 182 -4.58 13.66 -16.71
C TRP A 182 -4.31 15.15 -16.49
N GLU A 183 -3.07 15.53 -16.75
CA GLU A 183 -2.55 16.89 -16.74
C GLU A 183 -1.57 17.05 -17.92
N VAL A 184 -1.50 18.26 -18.48
CA VAL A 184 -0.56 18.61 -19.53
C VAL A 184 0.28 19.77 -19.01
N ASP A 185 1.60 19.59 -19.01
CA ASP A 185 2.55 20.68 -18.80
C ASP A 185 2.94 21.24 -20.17
N GLU A 186 2.43 22.42 -20.48
CA GLU A 186 2.63 23.12 -21.74
C GLU A 186 4.00 23.83 -21.74
N ASN A 187 5.05 23.04 -21.97
CA ASN A 187 6.38 23.57 -22.29
C ASN A 187 6.60 23.43 -23.80
N ASP A 188 6.84 24.56 -24.48
CA ASP A 188 6.92 24.66 -25.95
C ASP A 188 7.84 23.61 -26.59
N ASP A 189 8.98 23.30 -25.96
CA ASP A 189 9.97 22.37 -26.49
C ASP A 189 9.83 20.94 -25.94
N ARG A 190 9.12 20.76 -24.82
CA ARG A 190 9.03 19.48 -24.09
C ARG A 190 7.69 19.31 -23.38
N PRO A 191 6.57 19.18 -24.12
CA PRO A 191 5.28 18.96 -23.47
C PRO A 191 5.30 17.63 -22.71
N LEU A 192 4.92 17.69 -21.43
CA LEU A 192 4.81 16.50 -20.59
C LEU A 192 3.34 16.17 -20.40
N ILE A 193 2.94 14.97 -20.84
CA ILE A 193 1.61 14.44 -20.62
C ILE A 193 1.67 13.46 -19.46
N TYR A 194 0.96 13.78 -18.40
CA TYR A 194 0.81 12.93 -17.23
C TYR A 194 -0.61 12.37 -17.22
N ALA A 195 -0.78 11.04 -17.31
CA ALA A 195 -2.09 10.41 -17.48
C ALA A 195 -2.25 9.09 -16.68
N PRO A 196 -2.12 9.12 -15.34
CA PRO A 196 -2.23 7.94 -14.50
C PRO A 196 -3.67 7.45 -14.32
N VAL A 197 -3.81 6.24 -13.76
CA VAL A 197 -5.08 5.82 -13.16
C VAL A 197 -5.21 6.50 -11.79
N SER A 198 -6.35 7.11 -11.53
CA SER A 198 -6.67 7.69 -10.23
C SER A 198 -7.52 6.71 -9.42
N ILE A 199 -7.07 6.36 -8.22
CA ILE A 199 -7.81 5.52 -7.28
C ILE A 199 -8.02 6.33 -6.01
N GLY A 200 -9.28 6.51 -5.63
CA GLY A 200 -9.65 7.36 -4.52
C GLY A 200 -10.68 6.77 -3.58
N VAL A 201 -10.80 7.41 -2.42
CA VAL A 201 -11.84 7.17 -1.43
C VAL A 201 -12.53 8.50 -1.16
N THR A 202 -13.86 8.49 -1.24
CA THR A 202 -14.71 9.65 -0.92
C THR A 202 -15.60 9.29 0.28
N ALA A 203 -15.76 10.24 1.20
CA ALA A 203 -16.54 10.08 2.41
C ALA A 203 -17.77 10.98 2.41
N LYS A 204 -18.91 10.45 2.89
CA LYS A 204 -20.14 11.25 3.07
C LYS A 204 -19.95 12.37 4.11
N ARG A 205 -19.14 12.10 5.14
CA ARG A 205 -18.69 13.05 6.17
C ARG A 205 -17.18 12.97 6.26
N ALA A 206 -16.51 14.11 6.45
CA ALA A 206 -15.05 14.15 6.55
C ALA A 206 -14.54 13.21 7.65
N ARG A 207 -13.49 12.44 7.34
CA ARG A 207 -12.89 11.39 8.18
C ARG A 207 -11.44 11.71 8.51
N ASP A 208 -10.90 10.99 9.47
CA ASP A 208 -9.46 11.00 9.68
C ASP A 208 -8.73 10.48 8.43
N VAL A 209 -7.59 11.08 8.10
CA VAL A 209 -6.83 10.70 6.91
C VAL A 209 -6.33 9.25 6.99
N SER A 210 -6.06 8.73 8.19
CA SER A 210 -5.60 7.35 8.38
C SER A 210 -6.66 6.33 7.99
N GLU A 211 -7.96 6.64 8.18
CA GLU A 211 -9.06 5.77 7.74
C GLU A 211 -9.09 5.66 6.20
N MET A 212 -8.88 6.78 5.52
CA MET A 212 -8.85 6.85 4.05
C MET A 212 -7.60 6.17 3.48
N LEU A 213 -6.43 6.46 4.06
CA LEU A 213 -5.15 5.87 3.67
C LEU A 213 -5.12 4.36 3.88
N LYS A 214 -5.74 3.85 4.95
CA LYS A 214 -5.85 2.41 5.21
C LYS A 214 -6.53 1.69 4.05
N ILE A 215 -7.56 2.29 3.44
CA ILE A 215 -8.25 1.72 2.27
C ILE A 215 -7.36 1.81 1.03
N LEU A 216 -6.77 2.98 0.75
CA LEU A 216 -5.89 3.15 -0.41
C LEU A 216 -4.68 2.21 -0.37
N ALA A 217 -4.05 2.03 0.80
CA ALA A 217 -2.95 1.10 0.97
C ALA A 217 -3.36 -0.34 0.62
N ARG A 218 -4.57 -0.77 1.02
CA ARG A 218 -5.08 -2.11 0.69
C ARG A 218 -5.41 -2.27 -0.78
N VAL A 219 -5.85 -1.20 -1.45
CA VAL A 219 -6.06 -1.24 -2.91
C VAL A 219 -4.71 -1.29 -3.63
N GLN A 220 -3.72 -0.52 -3.18
CA GLN A 220 -2.36 -0.64 -3.70
C GLN A 220 -1.81 -2.06 -3.46
N ASP A 221 -2.09 -2.70 -2.32
CA ASP A 221 -1.68 -4.08 -2.09
C ASP A 221 -2.27 -5.06 -3.11
N LEU A 222 -3.53 -4.87 -3.50
CA LEU A 222 -4.15 -5.65 -4.57
C LEU A 222 -3.46 -5.39 -5.93
N VAL A 223 -3.15 -4.13 -6.22
CA VAL A 223 -2.42 -3.74 -7.44
C VAL A 223 -1.01 -4.34 -7.43
N ASN A 224 -0.34 -4.36 -6.27
CA ASN A 224 0.97 -4.97 -6.10
C ASN A 224 0.93 -6.48 -6.41
N VAL A 225 -0.11 -7.16 -5.92
CA VAL A 225 -0.36 -8.57 -6.23
C VAL A 225 -0.65 -8.78 -7.73
N ALA A 226 -1.34 -7.84 -8.38
CA ALA A 226 -1.61 -7.90 -9.82
C ALA A 226 -0.35 -7.74 -10.68
N TYR A 227 0.60 -6.92 -10.27
CA TYR A 227 1.85 -6.70 -11.00
C TYR A 227 3.04 -7.52 -10.49
N ASP A 228 2.85 -8.26 -9.39
CA ASP A 228 3.91 -8.95 -8.64
C ASP A 228 5.09 -8.04 -8.25
N ALA A 229 4.80 -6.76 -8.02
CA ALA A 229 5.78 -5.71 -7.74
C ALA A 229 5.17 -4.64 -6.85
N PHE A 230 6.01 -3.84 -6.18
CA PHE A 230 5.53 -2.63 -5.52
C PHE A 230 5.21 -1.57 -6.57
N MET A 231 3.94 -1.20 -6.69
CA MET A 231 3.46 -0.18 -7.61
C MET A 231 3.34 1.14 -6.86
N ALA A 232 4.43 1.91 -6.87
CA ALA A 232 4.50 3.20 -6.21
C ALA A 232 3.48 4.17 -6.83
N VAL A 233 2.86 4.95 -5.94
CA VAL A 233 2.04 6.11 -6.31
C VAL A 233 2.98 7.30 -6.49
N ASP A 234 2.75 8.16 -7.48
CA ASP A 234 3.61 9.31 -7.78
C ASP A 234 3.01 10.66 -7.38
N GLY A 235 1.88 10.63 -6.70
CA GLY A 235 1.20 11.78 -6.13
C GLY A 235 -0.26 11.48 -5.86
N GLY A 236 -1.00 12.51 -5.52
CA GLY A 236 -2.43 12.42 -5.42
C GLY A 236 -3.07 13.73 -5.06
N ARG A 237 -4.39 13.71 -4.91
CA ARG A 237 -5.20 14.84 -4.52
C ARG A 237 -5.94 14.55 -3.23
N ALA A 238 -6.12 15.56 -2.39
CA ALA A 238 -6.98 15.49 -1.23
C ALA A 238 -8.05 16.57 -1.31
N VAL A 239 -9.15 16.39 -0.59
CA VAL A 239 -10.12 17.44 -0.31
C VAL A 239 -10.33 17.45 1.19
N LEU A 240 -9.96 18.56 1.83
CA LEU A 240 -10.18 18.76 3.25
C LEU A 240 -11.66 19.11 3.50
N GLY A 241 -12.11 18.99 4.75
CA GLY A 241 -13.51 19.18 5.13
C GLY A 241 -14.12 20.53 4.71
N ALA A 242 -15.46 20.57 4.60
CA ALA A 242 -16.31 21.73 4.31
C ALA A 242 -15.91 22.69 3.15
N GLU A 243 -14.92 22.36 2.32
CA GLU A 243 -14.69 23.07 1.07
C GLU A 243 -15.91 22.90 0.16
N VAL A 244 -16.63 24.00 -0.07
CA VAL A 244 -17.85 24.06 -0.90
C VAL A 244 -17.48 24.03 -2.39
N ASN A 245 -16.27 24.49 -2.74
CA ASN A 245 -15.82 24.56 -4.13
C ASN A 245 -14.29 24.44 -4.21
N PRO A 246 -13.73 23.23 -4.37
CA PRO A 246 -12.28 23.01 -4.44
C PRO A 246 -11.77 23.41 -5.83
N ALA A 247 -11.74 24.71 -6.14
CA ALA A 247 -11.23 25.21 -7.42
C ALA A 247 -9.73 24.93 -7.61
N GLN A 248 -9.02 24.56 -6.54
CA GLN A 248 -7.59 24.24 -6.53
C GLN A 248 -7.34 23.02 -5.64
N PHE A 249 -7.72 21.83 -6.10
CA PHE A 249 -7.54 20.58 -5.35
C PHE A 249 -6.10 20.44 -4.79
N PRO A 250 -5.92 20.36 -3.46
CA PRO A 250 -4.58 20.25 -2.88
C PRO A 250 -3.95 18.90 -3.23
N SER A 251 -2.64 18.92 -3.45
CA SER A 251 -1.87 17.71 -3.68
C SER A 251 -1.57 17.02 -2.36
N PHE A 252 -1.51 15.70 -2.36
CA PHE A 252 -1.08 14.93 -1.20
C PHE A 252 0.16 14.10 -1.49
N TRP A 253 0.95 13.89 -0.45
CA TRP A 253 2.06 12.94 -0.39
C TRP A 253 1.90 12.01 0.82
N ASN A 254 2.29 10.74 0.67
CA ASN A 254 2.31 9.78 1.77
C ASN A 254 3.43 8.74 1.61
N ASP A 255 4.19 8.49 2.69
CA ASP A 255 5.32 7.56 2.68
C ASP A 255 4.91 6.11 2.33
N VAL A 256 3.82 5.58 2.90
CA VAL A 256 3.37 4.20 2.66
C VAL A 256 3.07 3.95 1.18
N LEU A 257 2.45 4.92 0.52
CA LEU A 257 1.97 4.76 -0.85
C LEU A 257 3.06 5.04 -1.89
N MET A 258 3.97 5.97 -1.57
CA MET A 258 4.91 6.52 -2.56
C MET A 258 6.34 6.01 -2.39
N GLU A 259 6.75 5.62 -1.18
CA GLU A 259 8.11 5.16 -0.91
C GLU A 259 8.16 3.62 -0.94
N GLY A 260 8.93 3.08 -1.90
CA GLY A 260 9.13 1.65 -2.05
C GLY A 260 10.24 1.08 -1.14
N PRO A 261 10.32 -0.25 -1.00
CA PRO A 261 11.36 -0.89 -0.20
C PRO A 261 12.77 -0.67 -0.80
N ALA A 262 13.72 -0.21 0.02
CA ALA A 262 15.08 0.19 -0.36
C ALA A 262 15.95 -0.87 -1.09
N ARG A 263 15.54 -2.15 -1.12
CA ARG A 263 16.35 -3.27 -1.64
C ARG A 263 15.70 -4.08 -2.75
N ARG A 264 14.49 -3.73 -3.18
CA ARG A 264 13.92 -4.33 -4.40
C ARG A 264 14.30 -3.37 -5.51
N THR A 265 15.35 -3.70 -6.28
CA THR A 265 15.59 -3.07 -7.59
C THR A 265 14.25 -2.93 -8.25
N GLU A 266 13.94 -1.72 -8.76
CA GLU A 266 12.72 -1.46 -9.53
C GLU A 266 12.52 -2.66 -10.45
N GLY A 267 11.59 -3.54 -10.07
CA GLY A 267 11.31 -4.69 -10.90
C GLY A 267 10.89 -4.13 -12.24
N LYS A 268 11.01 -4.92 -13.30
CA LYS A 268 10.42 -4.59 -14.61
C LYS A 268 8.89 -4.28 -14.55
N GLY A 269 8.27 -4.24 -13.36
CA GLY A 269 6.88 -3.95 -13.04
C GLY A 269 6.37 -2.57 -13.50
N GLY A 270 7.23 -1.59 -13.78
CA GLY A 270 6.81 -0.38 -14.51
C GLY A 270 6.41 -0.64 -15.98
N LYS A 271 6.75 -1.81 -16.54
CA LYS A 271 6.49 -2.20 -17.94
C LYS A 271 5.82 -3.58 -18.08
N GLY A 272 5.43 -4.21 -16.98
CA GLY A 272 4.85 -5.55 -16.96
C GLY A 272 3.37 -5.56 -17.33
N ARG A 273 2.90 -6.63 -17.97
CA ARG A 273 1.45 -6.89 -18.08
C ARG A 273 0.94 -7.42 -16.74
N PRO A 274 -0.22 -7.00 -16.24
CA PRO A 274 -0.75 -7.51 -14.99
C PRO A 274 -1.14 -8.99 -15.12
N LEU A 275 -0.98 -9.73 -14.03
CA LEU A 275 -1.32 -11.15 -13.90
C LEU A 275 -2.83 -11.39 -14.03
N PHE A 276 -3.62 -10.43 -13.56
CA PHE A 276 -5.07 -10.36 -13.69
C PHE A 276 -5.49 -8.89 -13.77
N THR A 277 -6.67 -8.64 -14.33
CA THR A 277 -7.25 -7.30 -14.49
C THR A 277 -8.36 -7.05 -13.48
N LEU A 278 -8.83 -5.81 -13.38
CA LEU A 278 -10.00 -5.44 -12.61
C LEU A 278 -11.26 -6.21 -13.08
N ALA A 279 -11.38 -6.47 -14.38
CA ALA A 279 -12.46 -7.28 -14.93
C ALA A 279 -12.42 -8.74 -14.43
N ASP A 280 -11.22 -9.33 -14.33
CA ASP A 280 -11.04 -10.68 -13.76
C ASP A 280 -11.50 -10.77 -12.29
N LEU A 281 -11.50 -9.65 -11.56
CA LEU A 281 -11.92 -9.57 -10.16
C LEU A 281 -13.41 -9.19 -10.00
N ASN A 282 -14.23 -9.22 -11.06
CA ASN A 282 -15.62 -8.74 -11.01
C ASN A 282 -15.72 -7.23 -10.70
N GLY A 283 -14.80 -6.44 -11.26
CA GLY A 283 -14.83 -4.98 -11.23
C GLY A 283 -14.61 -4.38 -9.84
N ALA A 284 -15.19 -3.19 -9.64
CA ALA A 284 -15.16 -2.44 -8.38
C ALA A 284 -15.63 -3.27 -7.16
N ARG A 285 -16.62 -4.14 -7.36
CA ARG A 285 -17.17 -5.01 -6.30
C ARG A 285 -16.11 -5.98 -5.78
N GLY A 286 -15.22 -6.45 -6.66
CA GLY A 286 -14.07 -7.26 -6.27
C GLY A 286 -13.11 -6.54 -5.35
N VAL A 287 -12.80 -5.29 -5.68
CA VAL A 287 -11.90 -4.44 -4.87
C VAL A 287 -12.55 -4.09 -3.52
N SER A 288 -13.84 -3.77 -3.51
CA SER A 288 -14.59 -3.54 -2.26
C SER A 288 -14.58 -4.79 -1.36
N ARG A 289 -14.74 -5.99 -1.93
CA ARG A 289 -14.60 -7.25 -1.20
C ARG A 289 -13.18 -7.48 -0.70
N TRP A 290 -12.16 -7.17 -1.48
CA TRP A 290 -10.76 -7.27 -1.07
C TRP A 290 -10.50 -6.42 0.18
N VAL A 291 -10.87 -5.15 0.15
CA VAL A 291 -10.74 -4.22 1.29
C VAL A 291 -11.50 -4.75 2.51
N SER A 292 -12.75 -5.17 2.32
CA SER A 292 -13.61 -5.67 3.41
C SER A 292 -13.09 -6.97 4.03
N LEU A 293 -12.60 -7.89 3.20
CA LEU A 293 -12.04 -9.17 3.66
C LEU A 293 -10.70 -8.97 4.37
N TYR A 294 -9.92 -7.95 4.00
CA TYR A 294 -8.69 -7.60 4.70
C TYR A 294 -9.00 -7.27 6.18
N ASP A 295 -10.02 -6.46 6.48
CA ASP A 295 -10.41 -6.18 7.88
C ASP A 295 -10.80 -7.45 8.66
N VAL A 296 -11.37 -8.43 7.97
CA VAL A 296 -11.81 -9.68 8.60
C VAL A 296 -10.65 -10.65 8.82
N TYR A 297 -9.70 -10.70 7.89
CA TYR A 297 -8.64 -11.71 7.85
C TYR A 297 -7.24 -11.07 7.69
N PRO A 298 -6.86 -10.08 8.52
CA PRO A 298 -5.69 -9.24 8.25
C PRO A 298 -4.40 -10.05 8.06
N SER A 299 -4.12 -11.01 8.94
CA SER A 299 -2.89 -11.82 8.85
C SER A 299 -2.80 -12.68 7.58
N ALA A 300 -3.92 -13.05 6.97
CA ALA A 300 -3.91 -13.79 5.72
C ALA A 300 -3.52 -12.90 4.54
N PHE A 301 -4.01 -11.66 4.54
CA PHE A 301 -3.65 -10.65 3.55
C PHE A 301 -2.22 -10.15 3.77
N ASP A 302 -1.83 -9.87 5.02
CA ASP A 302 -0.47 -9.46 5.39
C ASP A 302 0.56 -10.47 4.85
N ALA A 303 0.31 -11.77 5.00
CA ALA A 303 1.18 -12.82 4.47
C ALA A 303 1.35 -12.77 2.93
N VAL A 304 0.32 -12.30 2.21
CA VAL A 304 0.36 -12.14 0.75
C VAL A 304 1.06 -10.85 0.34
N VAL A 305 0.86 -9.75 1.08
CA VAL A 305 1.24 -8.40 0.62
C VAL A 305 2.57 -7.90 1.18
N THR A 306 2.98 -8.41 2.35
CA THR A 306 4.24 -8.07 3.04
C THR A 306 5.47 -8.16 2.12
N PRO A 307 5.63 -9.19 1.25
CA PRO A 307 6.78 -9.27 0.35
C PRO A 307 6.91 -8.08 -0.62
N TYR A 308 5.82 -7.38 -0.93
CA TYR A 308 5.83 -6.20 -1.79
C TYR A 308 6.13 -4.91 -1.01
N ARG A 309 5.78 -4.87 0.28
CA ARG A 309 5.95 -3.70 1.15
C ARG A 309 7.33 -3.65 1.80
N PHE A 310 7.90 -4.81 2.11
CA PHE A 310 9.16 -4.91 2.83
C PHE A 310 10.20 -5.62 1.95
N GLY A 311 11.35 -4.97 1.76
CA GLY A 311 12.45 -5.53 0.99
C GLY A 311 13.26 -6.50 1.84
N GLY A 312 13.36 -7.76 1.40
CA GLY A 312 14.24 -8.75 2.01
C GLY A 312 13.57 -9.56 3.11
N MET A 313 13.16 -10.78 2.77
CA MET A 313 12.65 -11.78 3.69
C MET A 313 13.39 -13.09 3.42
N THR A 314 13.83 -13.78 4.47
CA THR A 314 14.38 -15.14 4.30
C THR A 314 13.27 -16.10 3.90
N TRP A 315 13.61 -17.18 3.19
CA TRP A 315 12.61 -18.19 2.79
C TRP A 315 11.94 -18.85 4.00
N GLN A 316 12.66 -18.97 5.13
CA GLN A 316 12.13 -19.47 6.40
C GLN A 316 11.03 -18.55 6.94
N SER A 317 11.29 -17.24 7.00
CA SER A 317 10.29 -16.27 7.42
C SER A 317 9.11 -16.25 6.46
N TYR A 318 9.37 -16.33 5.14
CA TYR A 318 8.31 -16.28 4.14
C TYR A 318 7.38 -17.49 4.20
N MET A 319 7.94 -18.68 4.41
CA MET A 319 7.19 -19.90 4.68
C MET A 319 6.35 -19.77 5.96
N ARG A 320 6.97 -19.29 7.04
CA ARG A 320 6.31 -19.13 8.34
C ARG A 320 5.13 -18.17 8.27
N ASP A 321 5.31 -16.98 7.68
CA ASP A 321 4.25 -15.97 7.59
C ASP A 321 3.10 -16.46 6.71
N THR A 322 3.40 -17.15 5.61
CA THR A 322 2.39 -17.78 4.75
C THR A 322 1.57 -18.81 5.52
N ALA A 323 2.21 -19.74 6.22
CA ALA A 323 1.53 -20.78 6.99
C ALA A 323 0.72 -20.20 8.16
N VAL A 324 1.27 -19.21 8.88
CA VAL A 324 0.55 -18.49 9.95
C VAL A 324 -0.67 -17.73 9.39
N GLY A 325 -0.56 -17.14 8.20
CA GLY A 325 -1.67 -16.54 7.48
C GLY A 325 -2.80 -17.54 7.22
N MET A 326 -2.47 -18.75 6.75
CA MET A 326 -3.44 -19.85 6.56
C MET A 326 -4.07 -20.32 7.89
N GLU A 327 -3.26 -20.48 8.94
CA GLU A 327 -3.72 -20.86 10.28
C GLU A 327 -4.75 -19.87 10.82
N ARG A 328 -4.41 -18.57 10.79
CA ARG A 328 -5.26 -17.48 11.30
C ARG A 328 -6.52 -17.29 10.47
N LEU A 329 -6.43 -17.44 9.14
CA LEU A 329 -7.59 -17.44 8.26
C LEU A 329 -8.60 -18.52 8.66
N ILE A 330 -8.14 -19.76 8.82
CA ILE A 330 -9.01 -20.89 9.18
C ILE A 330 -9.56 -20.72 10.59
N ALA A 331 -8.76 -20.25 11.55
CA ALA A 331 -9.24 -19.94 12.90
C ALA A 331 -10.34 -18.87 12.89
N ALA A 332 -10.19 -17.81 12.09
CA ALA A 332 -11.21 -16.78 11.94
C ALA A 332 -12.48 -17.32 11.26
N CYS A 333 -12.35 -18.17 10.23
CA CYS A 333 -13.50 -18.86 9.63
C CYS A 333 -14.22 -19.77 10.65
N LYS A 334 -13.48 -20.46 11.52
CA LYS A 334 -14.07 -21.24 12.61
C LYS A 334 -14.87 -20.37 13.57
N LYS A 335 -14.33 -19.23 14.00
CA LYS A 335 -15.03 -18.30 14.89
C LYS A 335 -16.34 -17.77 14.29
N LYS A 336 -16.41 -17.57 12.97
CA LYS A 336 -17.60 -17.03 12.28
C LYS A 336 -18.71 -18.03 11.96
N GLY A 337 -18.50 -19.34 12.18
CA GLY A 337 -19.54 -20.33 11.87
C GLY A 337 -19.06 -21.77 11.70
N ARG A 338 -17.77 -22.06 11.95
CA ARG A 338 -17.20 -23.42 11.90
C ARG A 338 -17.60 -24.23 10.64
N PRO A 339 -17.47 -23.67 9.43
CA PRO A 339 -17.86 -24.39 8.22
C PRO A 339 -17.06 -25.68 8.07
N ALA A 340 -17.70 -26.75 7.58
CA ALA A 340 -17.17 -28.12 7.62
C ALA A 340 -15.76 -28.26 7.02
N TRP A 341 -15.47 -27.55 5.91
CA TRP A 341 -14.17 -27.57 5.25
C TRP A 341 -13.00 -27.15 6.15
N THR A 342 -13.25 -26.36 7.20
CA THR A 342 -12.20 -25.93 8.15
C THR A 342 -11.72 -27.04 9.09
N LYS A 343 -12.40 -28.20 9.08
CA LYS A 343 -12.01 -29.40 9.85
C LYS A 343 -10.95 -30.22 9.13
N GLU A 344 -10.79 -30.06 7.82
CA GLU A 344 -9.80 -30.78 7.03
C GLU A 344 -8.37 -30.41 7.47
N LYS A 345 -7.50 -31.42 7.50
CA LYS A 345 -6.10 -31.31 7.90
C LYS A 345 -5.21 -31.94 6.83
N PRO A 346 -4.02 -31.37 6.55
CA PRO A 346 -3.52 -30.10 7.08
C PRO A 346 -4.32 -28.89 6.56
N GLN A 347 -4.13 -27.73 7.18
CA GLN A 347 -4.87 -26.51 6.85
C GLN A 347 -4.59 -26.03 5.41
N SER A 348 -3.40 -26.27 4.89
CA SER A 348 -3.04 -26.09 3.48
C SER A 348 -3.94 -26.92 2.55
N TYR A 349 -4.23 -28.17 2.90
CA TYR A 349 -5.11 -29.05 2.11
C TYR A 349 -6.55 -28.52 2.05
N ALA A 350 -7.07 -28.06 3.19
CA ALA A 350 -8.39 -27.45 3.28
C ALA A 350 -8.54 -26.24 2.34
N LEU A 351 -7.48 -25.42 2.20
CA LEU A 351 -7.46 -24.29 1.25
C LEU A 351 -7.29 -24.75 -0.20
N ALA A 352 -6.41 -25.72 -0.46
CA ALA A 352 -6.20 -26.31 -1.78
C ALA A 352 -7.52 -26.79 -2.40
N ARG A 353 -8.31 -27.56 -1.65
CA ARG A 353 -9.63 -28.05 -2.07
C ARG A 353 -10.63 -26.93 -2.41
N ARG A 354 -10.50 -25.77 -1.77
CA ARG A 354 -11.37 -24.60 -1.99
C ARG A 354 -10.98 -23.81 -3.23
N VAL A 355 -9.69 -23.75 -3.56
CA VAL A 355 -9.23 -23.24 -4.87
C VAL A 355 -9.62 -24.24 -5.96
N GLY A 356 -9.44 -25.53 -5.71
CA GLY A 356 -9.86 -26.64 -6.56
C GLY A 356 -8.90 -26.86 -7.73
N SER A 357 -9.45 -27.25 -8.89
CA SER A 357 -8.67 -27.62 -10.08
C SER A 357 -7.57 -26.62 -10.50
N PRO A 358 -7.72 -25.29 -10.39
CA PRO A 358 -6.60 -24.38 -10.67
C PRO A 358 -5.32 -24.67 -9.88
N PHE A 359 -5.46 -25.09 -8.62
CA PHE A 359 -4.30 -25.43 -7.79
C PHE A 359 -3.85 -26.88 -8.01
N ALA A 360 -4.78 -27.83 -8.10
CA ALA A 360 -4.46 -29.24 -8.39
C ALA A 360 -3.70 -29.38 -9.72
N ASP A 361 -4.15 -28.68 -10.76
CA ASP A 361 -3.48 -28.67 -12.06
C ASP A 361 -2.10 -28.01 -11.99
N PHE A 362 -1.86 -27.12 -11.02
CA PHE A 362 -0.54 -26.52 -10.80
C PHE A 362 0.40 -27.50 -10.08
N VAL A 363 0.00 -28.05 -8.93
CA VAL A 363 0.90 -28.85 -8.06
C VAL A 363 0.90 -30.36 -8.34
N GLY A 364 -0.09 -30.88 -9.05
CA GLY A 364 -0.36 -32.32 -9.14
C GLY A 364 -1.17 -32.79 -7.94
N ASP A 365 -0.60 -33.68 -7.13
CA ASP A 365 -1.29 -34.18 -5.92
C ASP A 365 -1.30 -33.11 -4.82
N GLU A 366 -2.46 -32.47 -4.68
CA GLU A 366 -2.73 -31.42 -3.69
C GLU A 366 -2.62 -31.92 -2.24
N ARG A 367 -2.85 -33.21 -1.98
CA ARG A 367 -2.71 -33.80 -0.64
C ARG A 367 -1.25 -33.99 -0.27
N VAL A 368 -0.48 -34.60 -1.16
CA VAL A 368 0.97 -34.81 -0.96
C VAL A 368 1.68 -33.47 -0.80
N TRP A 369 1.39 -32.50 -1.66
CA TRP A 369 1.91 -31.14 -1.54
C TRP A 369 1.56 -30.53 -0.18
N ALA A 370 0.31 -30.65 0.25
CA ALA A 370 -0.16 -30.05 1.49
C ALA A 370 0.55 -30.65 2.71
N ASP A 371 0.78 -31.96 2.72
CA ASP A 371 1.53 -32.65 3.77
C ASP A 371 3.02 -32.28 3.77
N LEU A 372 3.63 -32.06 2.59
CA LEU A 372 5.00 -31.53 2.47
C LEU A 372 5.10 -30.12 3.04
N PHE A 373 4.26 -29.20 2.55
CA PHE A 373 4.23 -27.81 3.00
C PHE A 373 4.05 -27.73 4.52
N TRP A 374 3.07 -28.46 5.07
CA TRP A 374 2.80 -28.40 6.51
C TRP A 374 3.89 -29.06 7.35
N GLY A 375 4.50 -30.13 6.84
CA GLY A 375 5.65 -30.80 7.47
C GLY A 375 6.87 -29.88 7.57
N VAL A 376 7.25 -29.21 6.48
CA VAL A 376 8.37 -28.25 6.47
C VAL A 376 8.09 -27.08 7.40
N TYR A 377 6.88 -26.53 7.40
CA TYR A 377 6.48 -25.48 8.33
C TYR A 377 6.62 -25.91 9.80
N ASN A 378 6.13 -27.10 10.15
CA ASN A 378 6.25 -27.63 11.51
C ASN A 378 7.71 -27.85 11.91
N GLY A 379 8.56 -28.34 11.00
CA GLY A 379 10.00 -28.45 11.20
C GLY A 379 10.62 -27.10 11.56
N ILE A 380 10.41 -26.07 10.73
CA ILE A 380 10.91 -24.70 10.96
C ILE A 380 10.40 -24.13 12.29
N LYS A 381 9.16 -24.45 12.67
CA LYS A 381 8.51 -23.91 13.87
C LYS A 381 9.02 -24.55 15.16
N HIS A 382 9.33 -25.84 15.15
CA HIS A 382 9.54 -26.62 16.37
C HIS A 382 10.95 -27.21 16.51
N GLN A 383 11.75 -27.27 15.45
CA GLN A 383 13.06 -27.93 15.47
C GLN A 383 14.16 -26.92 15.12
N ALA A 384 14.96 -26.54 16.12
CA ALA A 384 16.03 -25.55 15.93
C ALA A 384 17.15 -26.03 14.99
N SER A 385 17.34 -27.34 14.87
CA SER A 385 18.34 -27.96 13.99
C SER A 385 17.81 -28.29 12.59
N TYR A 386 16.53 -28.02 12.31
CA TYR A 386 15.94 -28.34 11.01
C TYR A 386 16.32 -27.28 9.96
N ASP A 387 17.17 -27.70 9.02
CA ASP A 387 17.68 -26.85 7.94
C ASP A 387 17.36 -27.49 6.58
N PRO A 388 16.16 -27.25 6.02
CA PRO A 388 15.77 -27.79 4.73
C PRO A 388 16.55 -27.11 3.60
N ASP A 389 16.71 -27.81 2.47
CA ASP A 389 17.33 -27.23 1.28
C ASP A 389 16.65 -25.89 0.92
N PRO A 390 17.42 -24.80 0.74
CA PRO A 390 16.85 -23.48 0.48
C PRO A 390 15.98 -23.40 -0.78
N ARG A 391 16.25 -24.20 -1.81
CA ARG A 391 15.47 -24.21 -3.05
C ARG A 391 14.13 -24.91 -2.85
N ASP A 392 14.10 -25.99 -2.09
CA ASP A 392 12.86 -26.70 -1.75
C ASP A 392 11.98 -25.86 -0.83
N LEU A 393 12.60 -25.21 0.15
CA LEU A 393 11.93 -24.26 1.02
C LEU A 393 11.34 -23.09 0.23
N ALA A 394 12.13 -22.48 -0.67
CA ALA A 394 11.64 -21.41 -1.54
C ALA A 394 10.45 -21.88 -2.40
N THR A 395 10.53 -23.10 -2.95
CA THR A 395 9.47 -23.67 -3.79
C THR A 395 8.17 -23.86 -3.01
N LEU A 396 8.24 -24.40 -1.79
CA LEU A 396 7.07 -24.57 -0.93
C LEU A 396 6.52 -23.22 -0.44
N ALA A 397 7.38 -22.27 -0.07
CA ALA A 397 6.96 -20.94 0.36
C ALA A 397 6.23 -20.19 -0.76
N LEU A 398 6.78 -20.18 -1.98
CA LEU A 398 6.18 -19.54 -3.15
C LEU A 398 4.85 -20.20 -3.54
N SER A 399 4.80 -21.53 -3.63
CA SER A 399 3.56 -22.25 -3.96
C SER A 399 2.48 -22.09 -2.89
N GLY A 400 2.85 -22.05 -1.62
CA GLY A 400 1.93 -21.78 -0.51
C GLY A 400 1.39 -20.36 -0.54
N ASN A 401 2.24 -19.37 -0.80
CA ASN A 401 1.79 -17.97 -0.93
C ASN A 401 0.84 -17.82 -2.12
N LEU A 402 1.14 -18.50 -3.23
CA LEU A 402 0.29 -18.51 -4.41
C LEU A 402 -1.08 -19.14 -4.14
N LEU A 403 -1.12 -20.25 -3.39
CA LEU A 403 -2.37 -20.86 -2.94
C LEU A 403 -3.20 -19.87 -2.10
N LEU A 404 -2.57 -19.23 -1.12
CA LEU A 404 -3.24 -18.26 -0.26
C LEU A 404 -3.75 -17.07 -1.07
N THR A 405 -2.94 -16.54 -1.98
CA THR A 405 -3.31 -15.46 -2.90
C THR A 405 -4.53 -15.87 -3.74
N ALA A 406 -4.48 -17.04 -4.38
CA ALA A 406 -5.56 -17.54 -5.24
C ALA A 406 -6.86 -17.72 -4.44
N TYR A 407 -6.78 -18.25 -3.22
CA TYR A 407 -7.94 -18.36 -2.34
C TYR A 407 -8.54 -16.98 -2.02
N LEU A 408 -7.73 -16.00 -1.64
CA LEU A 408 -8.23 -14.65 -1.31
C LEU A 408 -8.85 -13.96 -2.54
N LEU A 409 -8.22 -14.05 -3.70
CA LEU A 409 -8.76 -13.51 -4.96
C LEU A 409 -10.07 -14.21 -5.35
N HIS A 410 -10.16 -15.54 -5.19
CA HIS A 410 -11.39 -16.27 -5.42
C HIS A 410 -12.53 -15.78 -4.51
N ARG A 411 -12.23 -15.52 -3.24
CA ARG A 411 -13.19 -14.94 -2.27
C ARG A 411 -13.61 -13.52 -2.61
N CYS A 412 -12.79 -12.78 -3.35
CA CYS A 412 -13.14 -11.46 -3.89
C CYS A 412 -14.04 -11.56 -5.14
N GLY A 413 -14.17 -12.74 -5.75
CA GLY A 413 -15.03 -12.99 -6.91
C GLY A 413 -14.28 -13.37 -8.17
N MET A 414 -12.97 -13.61 -8.10
CA MET A 414 -12.20 -14.10 -9.24
C MET A 414 -12.68 -15.50 -9.65
N PRO A 415 -13.09 -15.73 -10.91
CA PRO A 415 -13.54 -17.03 -11.38
C PRO A 415 -12.37 -18.00 -11.52
N LYS A 416 -12.64 -19.30 -11.45
CA LYS A 416 -11.60 -20.35 -11.59
C LYS A 416 -10.80 -20.25 -12.89
N ALA A 417 -11.42 -19.81 -13.99
CA ALA A 417 -10.72 -19.60 -15.25
C ALA A 417 -9.65 -18.50 -15.17
N ALA A 418 -9.88 -17.44 -14.39
CA ALA A 418 -8.87 -16.41 -14.14
C ALA A 418 -7.78 -16.90 -13.18
N LEU A 419 -8.12 -17.73 -12.19
CA LEU A 419 -7.13 -18.39 -11.33
C LEU A 419 -6.20 -19.31 -12.13
N HIS A 420 -6.74 -20.08 -13.08
CA HIS A 420 -5.94 -20.88 -14.02
C HIS A 420 -4.90 -20.02 -14.76
N ARG A 421 -5.31 -18.86 -15.26
CA ARG A 421 -4.37 -17.90 -15.89
C ARG A 421 -3.34 -17.37 -14.89
N LEU A 422 -3.75 -17.08 -13.65
CA LEU A 422 -2.84 -16.61 -12.59
C LEU A 422 -1.74 -17.63 -12.31
N PHE A 423 -2.09 -18.91 -12.11
CA PHE A 423 -1.11 -19.98 -11.87
C PHE A 423 -0.14 -20.15 -13.04
N ASN A 424 -0.63 -20.01 -14.28
CA ASN A 424 0.21 -20.12 -15.48
C ASN A 424 1.10 -18.88 -15.73
N ARG A 425 0.67 -17.68 -15.32
CA ARG A 425 1.39 -16.41 -15.58
C ARG A 425 2.39 -16.02 -14.50
N ARG A 426 2.06 -16.21 -13.22
CA ARG A 426 2.82 -15.61 -12.10
C ARG A 426 4.22 -16.20 -11.92
N VAL A 427 4.46 -17.44 -12.35
CA VAL A 427 5.66 -18.15 -11.88
C VAL A 427 6.47 -18.88 -12.94
N GLY A 428 6.06 -18.73 -14.21
CA GLY A 428 6.66 -19.45 -15.32
C GLY A 428 6.51 -20.97 -15.19
N TYR A 429 6.89 -21.68 -16.24
CA TYR A 429 6.89 -23.14 -16.26
C TYR A 429 7.80 -23.75 -15.18
N GLN A 430 8.86 -23.03 -14.79
CA GLN A 430 9.90 -23.49 -13.86
C GLN A 430 9.39 -23.80 -12.44
N LEU A 431 8.61 -22.92 -11.79
CA LEU A 431 8.11 -23.25 -10.44
C LEU A 431 7.13 -24.42 -10.49
N ARG A 432 6.22 -24.43 -11.48
CA ARG A 432 5.24 -25.51 -11.62
C ARG A 432 5.94 -26.87 -11.74
N ASP A 433 6.91 -26.95 -12.64
CA ASP A 433 7.62 -28.20 -12.89
C ASP A 433 8.44 -28.62 -11.66
N ARG A 434 9.06 -27.66 -10.94
CA ARG A 434 9.77 -27.93 -9.68
C ARG A 434 8.85 -28.38 -8.54
N VAL A 435 7.68 -27.76 -8.37
CA VAL A 435 6.69 -28.19 -7.36
C VAL A 435 6.23 -29.60 -7.65
N ARG A 436 5.93 -29.92 -8.92
CA ARG A 436 5.51 -31.26 -9.32
C ARG A 436 6.60 -32.30 -9.09
N GLU A 437 7.85 -31.96 -9.40
CA GLU A 437 9.01 -32.81 -9.10
C GLU A 437 9.10 -33.11 -7.59
N LEU A 438 8.97 -32.08 -6.74
CA LEU A 438 8.97 -32.23 -5.29
C LEU A 438 7.81 -33.08 -4.76
N VAL A 439 6.63 -32.96 -5.37
CA VAL A 439 5.44 -33.75 -5.02
C VAL A 439 5.60 -35.21 -5.43
N GLN A 440 6.19 -35.47 -6.60
CA GLN A 440 6.41 -36.82 -7.11
C GLN A 440 7.57 -37.53 -6.41
N ASN A 441 8.65 -36.81 -6.13
CA ASN A 441 9.91 -37.34 -5.59
C ASN A 441 10.42 -36.50 -4.41
N PRO A 442 9.71 -36.47 -3.26
CA PRO A 442 10.11 -35.67 -2.12
C PRO A 442 11.45 -36.16 -1.54
N PRO A 443 12.42 -35.26 -1.27
CA PRO A 443 13.67 -35.63 -0.60
C PRO A 443 13.40 -36.24 0.78
N LYS A 444 14.17 -37.29 1.14
CA LYS A 444 13.97 -38.05 2.39
C LYS A 444 14.02 -37.17 3.66
N ASN A 445 14.85 -36.13 3.66
CA ASN A 445 15.05 -35.24 4.81
C ASN A 445 14.14 -34.01 4.78
N LEU A 446 13.30 -33.86 3.76
CA LEU A 446 12.44 -32.68 3.63
C LEU A 446 11.31 -32.70 4.66
N LYS A 447 10.76 -33.87 5.00
CA LYS A 447 9.87 -33.99 6.15
C LYS A 447 10.72 -34.34 7.38
N PRO A 448 10.64 -33.56 8.47
CA PRO A 448 11.24 -34.00 9.71
C PRO A 448 10.68 -35.37 10.10
N SER A 449 11.55 -36.31 10.48
CA SER A 449 11.13 -37.56 11.11
C SER A 449 10.31 -37.20 12.35
N SER A 450 9.05 -37.64 12.39
CA SER A 450 8.11 -37.22 13.43
C SER A 450 8.66 -37.55 14.81
N SER A 451 8.99 -36.53 15.60
CA SER A 451 8.96 -36.62 17.05
C SER A 451 7.48 -36.49 17.43
N TYR A 452 6.76 -37.61 17.40
CA TYR A 452 5.52 -37.71 18.17
C TYR A 452 5.86 -37.98 19.62
#